data_AF-A0A3Q7YE49-F1
#
_entry.id   AF-A0A3Q7YE49-F1
#
_cell.length_a   1.000
_cell.length_b   1.000
_cell.length_c   1.000
_cell.angle_alpha   90.00
_cell.angle_beta   90.00
_cell.angle_gamma   90.00
#
_symmetry.space_group_name_H-M   'P 1'
#
loop_
_entity.id
_entity.type
_entity.pdbx_description
1 polymer ?
#
loop_
_entity_poly.entity_id
_entity_poly.type
_entity_poly.pdbx_seq_one_letter_code
_entity_poly.pdbx_strand_id
1 'polypeptide(L)'
;MAIFDESMGQENTEGKLRGMFICFILGIGCLIALNNMWTMGDYYYKVFPSYHPLLVFTIIYQPFSLTTTFILAHYESRINSRIRNLCGYTLFFILSSLVLLLDLATSGKGGIGPFIGLNVLFACFGVTHAFVQGGVSGELAFMCPEFIQSFIGGMTASGAVACGLRIFTKYNFEKYNNGLRKGALLSLAISTFFQLLSLILYAFYFSKLSIVKYYRSKAASEGAKTYIQNVDTNQQVGFVANQQDGLSHKKLFIENIDYFAIIFMTYVLTLSIMPGFLYEDTGIHKLGTWYPLVLMTMYNIMDLISSYIPLIKCLKLESRKGLLVTTLSRFLLVPAFYFTAKYGDQGWMILLVSYLGLTNGYVTVCVYTVVPKGYKGSEQNALGNMLALWLLSGVFVGVVLGWLWLIGNSVPKTQ
;
A
#
# COMPACT_ATOMS: atom_id res chain seq x y z
N MET A 1 -8.21 20.58 40.19
CA MET A 1 -7.98 19.16 39.87
C MET A 1 -8.76 18.72 38.63
N ALA A 2 -10.05 19.05 38.50
CA ALA A 2 -10.85 18.74 37.30
C ALA A 2 -10.36 19.40 35.98
N ILE A 3 -9.91 20.67 36.04
CA ILE A 3 -9.42 21.41 34.85
C ILE A 3 -8.06 20.88 34.35
N PHE A 4 -7.28 20.23 35.23
CA PHE A 4 -5.95 19.66 34.90
C PHE A 4 -6.05 18.24 34.32
N ASP A 5 -7.09 17.48 34.67
CA ASP A 5 -7.39 16.17 34.07
C ASP A 5 -8.05 16.31 32.70
N GLU A 6 -8.90 17.33 32.50
CA GLU A 6 -9.45 17.65 31.17
C GLU A 6 -8.37 18.11 30.19
N SER A 7 -7.38 18.89 30.64
CA SER A 7 -6.27 19.32 29.79
C SER A 7 -5.36 18.15 29.38
N MET A 8 -5.06 17.19 30.28
CA MET A 8 -4.30 15.99 29.92
C MET A 8 -5.10 15.04 29.00
N GLY A 9 -6.42 14.91 29.20
CA GLY A 9 -7.31 14.14 28.32
C GLY A 9 -7.46 14.75 26.92
N GLN A 10 -7.57 16.08 26.84
CA GLN A 10 -7.61 16.83 25.57
C GLN A 10 -6.27 16.79 24.85
N GLU A 11 -5.15 17.00 25.54
CA GLU A 11 -3.80 16.97 24.95
C GLU A 11 -3.46 15.58 24.38
N ASN A 12 -3.92 14.52 25.04
CA ASN A 12 -3.78 13.14 24.54
C ASN A 12 -4.68 12.87 23.32
N THR A 13 -5.88 13.47 23.27
CA THR A 13 -6.80 13.34 22.14
C THR A 13 -6.30 14.11 20.92
N GLU A 14 -5.82 15.34 21.11
CA GLU A 14 -5.25 16.17 20.04
C GLU A 14 -3.96 15.55 19.50
N GLY A 15 -3.07 15.06 20.38
CA GLY A 15 -1.87 14.34 19.99
C GLY A 15 -2.17 13.08 19.17
N LYS A 16 -3.23 12.34 19.53
CA LYS A 16 -3.71 11.17 18.77
C LYS A 16 -4.23 11.56 17.39
N LEU A 17 -5.06 12.59 17.28
CA LEU A 17 -5.58 13.08 15.99
C LEU A 17 -4.46 13.55 15.06
N ARG A 18 -3.49 14.31 15.59
CA ARG A 18 -2.29 14.72 14.85
C ARG A 18 -1.48 13.50 14.39
N GLY A 19 -1.31 12.49 15.25
CA GLY A 19 -0.66 11.23 14.90
C GLY A 19 -1.37 10.47 13.78
N MET A 20 -2.70 10.37 13.84
CA MET A 20 -3.52 9.75 12.80
C MET A 20 -3.38 10.48 11.46
N PHE A 21 -3.44 11.81 11.46
CA PHE A 21 -3.25 12.61 10.25
C PHE A 21 -1.87 12.40 9.63
N ILE A 22 -0.81 12.38 10.44
CA ILE A 22 0.54 12.09 9.95
C ILE A 22 0.61 10.68 9.37
N CYS A 23 0.07 9.67 10.06
CA CYS A 23 0.04 8.29 9.56
C CYS A 23 -0.70 8.19 8.22
N PHE A 24 -1.78 8.93 8.03
CA PHE A 24 -2.50 9.01 6.76
C PHE A 24 -1.63 9.57 5.63
N ILE A 25 -0.92 10.69 5.86
CA ILE A 25 0.00 11.23 4.85
C ILE A 25 1.16 10.27 4.56
N LEU A 26 1.71 9.62 5.59
CA LEU A 26 2.74 8.59 5.44
C LEU A 26 2.26 7.41 4.58
N GLY A 27 0.99 7.01 4.74
CA GLY A 27 0.34 6.02 3.91
C GLY A 27 0.21 6.45 2.45
N ILE A 28 -0.18 7.72 2.21
CA ILE A 28 -0.21 8.29 0.86
C ILE A 28 1.19 8.22 0.23
N GLY A 29 2.22 8.69 0.94
CA GLY A 29 3.60 8.62 0.49
C GLY A 29 4.07 7.20 0.19
N CYS A 30 3.55 6.18 0.88
CA CYS A 30 3.99 4.81 0.63
C CYS A 30 3.64 4.30 -0.78
N LEU A 31 2.55 4.79 -1.40
CA LEU A 31 2.01 4.23 -2.64
C LEU A 31 1.72 5.25 -3.76
N ILE A 32 1.64 6.55 -3.48
CA ILE A 32 1.19 7.56 -4.46
C ILE A 32 2.03 7.59 -5.74
N ALA A 33 3.35 7.41 -5.64
CA ALA A 33 4.23 7.40 -6.81
C ALA A 33 3.93 6.20 -7.73
N LEU A 34 3.80 5.00 -7.15
CA LEU A 34 3.48 3.78 -7.88
C LEU A 34 2.07 3.84 -8.48
N ASN A 35 1.08 4.31 -7.72
CA ASN A 35 -0.29 4.45 -8.19
C ASN A 35 -0.41 5.47 -9.33
N ASN A 36 0.31 6.60 -9.27
CA ASN A 36 0.35 7.52 -10.41
C ASN A 36 1.00 6.89 -11.64
N MET A 37 2.09 6.14 -11.48
CA MET A 37 2.75 5.46 -12.61
C MET A 37 1.87 4.37 -13.24
N TRP A 38 1.13 3.58 -12.46
CA TRP A 38 0.19 2.59 -13.01
C TRP A 38 -1.03 3.22 -13.68
N THR A 39 -1.58 4.29 -13.11
CA THR A 39 -2.78 4.95 -13.68
C THR A 39 -2.50 5.71 -14.98
N MET A 40 -1.26 6.11 -15.25
CA MET A 40 -0.86 6.76 -16.50
C MET A 40 -0.49 5.78 -17.64
N GLY A 41 -1.12 4.61 -17.69
CA GLY A 41 -0.85 3.58 -18.70
C GLY A 41 -0.92 4.08 -20.14
N ASP A 42 -1.96 4.86 -20.47
CA ASP A 42 -2.15 5.50 -21.78
C ASP A 42 -1.00 6.44 -22.18
N TYR A 43 -0.30 7.05 -21.22
CA TYR A 43 0.95 7.76 -21.50
C TYR A 43 2.07 6.78 -21.87
N TYR A 44 2.31 5.76 -21.03
CA TYR A 44 3.41 4.81 -21.26
C TYR A 44 3.23 3.96 -22.53
N TYR A 45 2.02 3.55 -22.87
CA TYR A 45 1.75 2.84 -24.13
C TYR A 45 1.96 3.72 -25.36
N LYS A 46 1.77 5.04 -25.24
CA LYS A 46 2.11 5.98 -26.32
C LYS A 46 3.63 6.17 -26.46
N VAL A 47 4.36 6.20 -25.36
CA VAL A 47 5.82 6.38 -25.35
C VAL A 47 6.55 5.09 -25.76
N PHE A 48 6.03 3.93 -25.35
CA PHE A 48 6.63 2.60 -25.57
C PHE A 48 5.66 1.67 -26.31
N PRO A 49 5.27 1.96 -27.56
CA PRO A 49 4.21 1.22 -28.27
C PRO A 49 4.57 -0.24 -28.56
N SER A 50 5.86 -0.56 -28.70
CA SER A 50 6.35 -1.92 -28.96
C SER A 50 6.51 -2.78 -27.71
N TYR A 51 6.16 -2.25 -26.53
CA TYR A 51 6.32 -2.92 -25.24
C TYR A 51 4.99 -2.94 -24.48
N HIS A 52 4.89 -3.79 -23.45
CA HIS A 52 3.80 -3.76 -22.47
C HIS A 52 4.28 -3.14 -21.14
N PRO A 53 4.49 -1.81 -21.08
CA PRO A 53 5.22 -1.16 -19.98
C PRO A 53 4.65 -1.47 -18.61
N LEU A 54 3.33 -1.35 -18.40
CA LEU A 54 2.74 -1.57 -17.08
C LEU A 54 2.90 -3.01 -16.58
N LEU A 55 2.84 -4.00 -17.49
CA LEU A 55 3.07 -5.40 -17.15
C LEU A 55 4.54 -5.65 -16.80
N VAL A 56 5.46 -5.13 -17.61
CA VAL A 56 6.91 -5.27 -17.37
C VAL A 56 7.33 -4.58 -16.07
N PHE A 57 6.86 -3.35 -15.84
CA PHE A 57 7.12 -2.61 -14.59
C PHE A 57 6.69 -3.42 -13.36
N THR A 58 5.53 -4.06 -13.42
CA THR A 58 5.02 -4.88 -12.31
C THR A 58 5.82 -6.16 -12.12
N ILE A 59 6.17 -6.87 -13.20
CA ILE A 59 7.01 -8.08 -13.14
C ILE A 59 8.39 -7.78 -12.55
N ILE A 60 8.96 -6.62 -12.86
CA ILE A 60 10.27 -6.23 -12.34
C ILE A 60 10.16 -5.76 -10.89
N TYR A 61 9.19 -4.91 -10.58
CA TYR A 61 9.00 -4.37 -9.23
C TYR A 61 8.77 -5.45 -8.16
N GLN A 62 7.91 -6.43 -8.47
CA GLN A 62 7.33 -7.29 -7.45
C GLN A 62 8.32 -8.30 -6.83
N PRO A 63 9.21 -8.98 -7.57
CA PRO A 63 10.23 -9.86 -7.00
C PRO A 63 11.19 -9.12 -6.06
N PHE A 64 11.61 -7.90 -6.43
CA PHE A 64 12.46 -7.09 -5.56
C PHE A 64 11.73 -6.67 -4.29
N SER A 65 10.45 -6.29 -4.40
CA SER A 65 9.63 -5.95 -3.23
C SER A 65 9.44 -7.14 -2.29
N LEU A 66 9.11 -8.31 -2.84
CA LEU A 66 8.89 -9.53 -2.05
C LEU A 66 10.17 -10.02 -1.38
N THR A 67 11.27 -10.12 -2.15
CA THR A 67 12.57 -10.60 -1.64
C THR A 67 13.09 -9.68 -0.55
N THR A 68 13.03 -8.36 -0.77
CA THR A 68 13.46 -7.38 0.24
C THR A 68 12.59 -7.46 1.48
N THR A 69 11.26 -7.57 1.34
CA THR A 69 10.36 -7.68 2.49
C THR A 69 10.62 -8.95 3.29
N PHE A 70 10.88 -10.07 2.63
CA PHE A 70 11.23 -11.33 3.30
C PHE A 70 12.50 -11.19 4.14
N ILE A 71 13.56 -10.62 3.55
CA ILE A 71 14.83 -10.37 4.26
C ILE A 71 14.60 -9.44 5.46
N LEU A 72 13.90 -8.32 5.26
CA LEU A 72 13.65 -7.34 6.31
C LEU A 72 12.73 -7.86 7.42
N ALA A 73 11.74 -8.71 7.10
CA ALA A 73 10.88 -9.35 8.08
C ALA A 73 11.64 -10.41 8.90
N HIS A 74 12.59 -11.12 8.29
CA HIS A 74 13.42 -12.10 9.00
C HIS A 74 14.46 -11.44 9.92
N TYR A 75 15.05 -10.33 9.49
CA TYR A 75 16.08 -9.59 10.25
C TYR A 75 15.53 -8.36 10.99
N GLU A 76 14.21 -8.24 11.14
CA GLU A 76 13.54 -7.08 11.74
C GLU A 76 14.17 -6.69 13.08
N SER A 77 14.36 -7.66 13.97
CA SER A 77 14.88 -7.42 15.33
C SER A 77 16.30 -6.87 15.40
N ARG A 78 17.04 -6.91 14.28
CA ARG A 78 18.42 -6.38 14.16
C ARG A 78 18.49 -5.01 13.50
N ILE A 79 17.42 -4.56 12.85
CA ILE A 79 17.41 -3.35 12.03
C ILE A 79 16.66 -2.27 12.78
N ASN A 80 17.27 -1.10 12.97
CA ASN A 80 16.60 0.06 13.55
C ASN A 80 15.43 0.54 12.65
N SER A 81 14.19 0.37 13.11
CA SER A 81 12.97 0.74 12.38
C SER A 81 12.97 2.20 11.91
N ARG A 82 13.49 3.12 12.72
CA ARG A 82 13.52 4.55 12.37
C ARG A 82 14.44 4.81 11.19
N ILE A 83 15.64 4.23 11.20
CA ILE A 83 16.61 4.37 10.11
C ILE A 83 16.03 3.70 8.85
N ARG A 84 15.48 2.50 8.97
CA ARG A 84 14.81 1.80 7.86
C ARG A 84 13.74 2.67 7.20
N ASN A 85 12.83 3.24 7.98
CA ASN A 85 11.73 4.05 7.46
C ASN A 85 12.23 5.37 6.84
N LEU A 86 13.21 6.03 7.47
CA LEU A 86 13.80 7.26 6.95
C LEU A 86 14.54 7.02 5.63
N CYS A 87 15.33 5.95 5.55
CA CYS A 87 15.98 5.52 4.32
C CYS A 87 14.94 5.22 3.23
N GLY A 88 13.85 4.52 3.58
CA GLY A 88 12.75 4.23 2.66
C GLY A 88 12.12 5.49 2.06
N TYR A 89 11.66 6.43 2.88
CA TYR A 89 11.06 7.67 2.36
C TYR A 89 12.06 8.55 1.60
N THR A 90 13.33 8.58 2.02
CA THR A 90 14.39 9.30 1.29
C THR A 90 14.59 8.71 -0.10
N LEU A 91 14.70 7.38 -0.20
CA LEU A 91 14.82 6.70 -1.49
C LEU A 91 13.59 6.92 -2.35
N PHE A 92 12.37 6.91 -1.79
CA PHE A 92 11.15 7.17 -2.56
C PHE A 92 11.16 8.58 -3.18
N PHE A 93 11.59 9.59 -2.42
CA PHE A 93 11.73 10.96 -2.91
C PHE A 93 12.77 11.06 -4.03
N ILE A 94 13.95 10.46 -3.86
CA ILE A 94 15.01 10.43 -4.87
C ILE A 94 14.53 9.73 -6.14
N LEU A 95 13.97 8.53 -6.02
CA LEU A 95 13.50 7.74 -7.17
C LEU A 95 12.35 8.45 -7.91
N SER A 96 11.40 9.05 -7.19
CA SER A 96 10.31 9.82 -7.82
C SER A 96 10.84 11.04 -8.56
N SER A 97 11.85 11.72 -8.01
CA SER A 97 12.55 12.82 -8.68
C SER A 97 13.30 12.33 -9.92
N LEU A 98 13.95 11.16 -9.86
CA LEU A 98 14.65 10.57 -11.00
C LEU A 98 13.71 10.18 -12.14
N VAL A 99 12.52 9.66 -11.86
CA VAL A 99 11.51 9.39 -12.91
C VAL A 99 11.12 10.69 -13.63
N LEU A 100 10.89 11.76 -12.87
CA LEU A 100 10.56 13.07 -13.43
C LEU A 100 11.73 13.64 -14.26
N LEU A 101 12.96 13.53 -13.76
CA LEU A 101 14.17 13.96 -14.48
C LEU A 101 14.41 13.13 -15.75
N LEU A 102 14.14 11.83 -15.71
CA LEU A 102 14.27 10.94 -16.87
C LEU A 102 13.30 11.35 -17.98
N ASP A 103 12.05 11.67 -17.65
CA ASP A 103 11.08 12.18 -18.63
C ASP A 103 11.53 13.52 -19.24
N LEU A 104 12.02 14.44 -18.40
CA LEU A 104 12.52 15.74 -18.86
C LEU A 104 13.75 15.60 -19.76
N ALA A 105 14.75 14.81 -19.34
CA ALA A 105 16.00 14.58 -20.07
C ALA A 105 15.77 13.90 -21.43
N THR A 106 14.83 12.96 -21.49
CA THR A 106 14.48 12.25 -22.73
C THR A 106 13.49 13.03 -23.57
N SER A 107 12.98 14.16 -23.09
CA SER A 107 11.88 14.90 -23.70
C SER A 107 10.63 14.04 -23.95
N GLY A 108 10.41 13.02 -23.11
CA GLY A 108 9.35 12.02 -23.29
C GLY A 108 9.50 11.20 -24.58
N LYS A 109 10.69 11.21 -25.20
CA LYS A 109 10.99 10.31 -26.31
C LYS A 109 11.16 8.90 -25.74
N GLY A 110 10.45 7.96 -26.33
CA GLY A 110 10.61 6.54 -25.97
C GLY A 110 11.94 5.97 -26.44
N GLY A 111 11.94 4.65 -26.62
CA GLY A 111 13.11 3.89 -27.04
C GLY A 111 13.66 3.03 -25.92
N ILE A 112 14.63 2.18 -26.28
CA ILE A 112 15.11 1.12 -25.39
C ILE A 112 15.85 1.67 -24.15
N GLY A 113 16.62 2.75 -24.30
CA GLY A 113 17.35 3.38 -23.20
C GLY A 113 16.44 3.91 -22.08
N PRO A 114 15.49 4.82 -22.37
CA PRO A 114 14.52 5.29 -21.39
C PRO A 114 13.66 4.17 -20.78
N PHE A 115 13.32 3.16 -21.59
CA PHE A 115 12.57 2.00 -21.10
C PHE A 115 13.37 1.20 -20.07
N ILE A 116 14.64 0.87 -20.37
CA ILE A 116 15.54 0.19 -19.42
C ILE A 116 15.73 1.05 -18.16
N GLY A 117 15.92 2.36 -18.32
CA GLY A 117 16.04 3.29 -17.20
C GLY A 117 14.83 3.24 -16.25
N LEU A 118 13.60 3.28 -16.80
CA LEU A 118 12.38 3.14 -16.00
C LEU A 118 12.32 1.79 -15.30
N ASN A 119 12.65 0.69 -15.98
CA ASN A 119 12.65 -0.65 -15.39
C ASN A 119 13.60 -0.78 -14.20
N VAL A 120 14.81 -0.19 -14.29
CA VAL A 120 15.76 -0.13 -13.17
C VAL A 120 15.16 0.67 -12.00
N LEU A 121 14.55 1.82 -12.28
CA LEU A 121 13.87 2.61 -11.25
C LEU A 121 12.73 1.83 -10.58
N PHE A 122 11.94 1.06 -11.33
CA PHE A 122 10.89 0.19 -10.78
C PHE A 122 11.43 -0.92 -9.89
N ALA A 123 12.57 -1.54 -10.24
CA ALA A 123 13.25 -2.48 -9.34
C ALA A 123 13.63 -1.81 -8.02
N CYS A 124 14.21 -0.60 -8.09
CA CYS A 124 14.55 0.19 -6.90
C CYS A 124 13.30 0.56 -6.08
N PHE A 125 12.20 0.96 -6.73
CA PHE A 125 10.93 1.21 -6.03
C PHE A 125 10.42 -0.03 -5.30
N GLY A 126 10.64 -1.23 -5.83
CA GLY A 126 10.31 -2.49 -5.16
C GLY A 126 11.01 -2.62 -3.82
N VAL A 127 12.34 -2.41 -3.82
CA VAL A 127 13.17 -2.39 -2.61
C VAL A 127 12.68 -1.31 -1.65
N THR A 128 12.49 -0.08 -2.12
CA THR A 128 12.07 1.05 -1.29
C THR A 128 10.70 0.84 -0.66
N HIS A 129 9.75 0.27 -1.41
CA HIS A 129 8.42 -0.05 -0.90
C HIS A 129 8.48 -1.06 0.25
N ALA A 130 9.32 -2.08 0.14
CA ALA A 130 9.53 -3.07 1.20
C ALA A 130 10.10 -2.44 2.50
N PHE A 131 10.96 -1.43 2.36
CA PHE A 131 11.51 -0.69 3.51
C PHE A 131 10.38 0.01 4.28
N VAL A 132 9.55 0.78 3.57
CA VAL A 132 8.49 1.60 4.17
C VAL A 132 7.30 0.76 4.60
N GLN A 133 6.71 -0.05 3.72
CA GLN A 133 5.47 -0.76 4.01
C GLN A 133 5.63 -1.67 5.23
N GLY A 134 6.67 -2.51 5.24
CA GLY A 134 6.92 -3.40 6.39
C GLY A 134 7.37 -2.65 7.64
N GLY A 135 8.26 -1.66 7.49
CA GLY A 135 8.86 -0.95 8.61
C GLY A 135 7.88 -0.02 9.34
N VAL A 136 7.04 0.70 8.60
CA VAL A 136 5.97 1.53 9.16
C VAL A 136 4.84 0.65 9.70
N SER A 137 4.42 -0.41 8.98
CA SER A 137 3.39 -1.31 9.49
C SER A 137 3.79 -1.98 10.81
N GLY A 138 5.04 -2.44 10.92
CA GLY A 138 5.59 -2.95 12.17
C GLY A 138 5.59 -1.90 13.28
N GLU A 139 6.12 -0.71 12.99
CA GLU A 139 6.18 0.36 13.98
C GLU A 139 4.80 0.76 14.50
N LEU A 140 3.80 0.85 13.62
CA LEU A 140 2.44 1.22 14.01
C LEU A 140 1.68 0.08 14.70
N ALA A 141 2.09 -1.17 14.52
CA ALA A 141 1.39 -2.34 15.08
C ALA A 141 1.44 -2.41 16.61
N PHE A 142 2.46 -1.85 17.26
CA PHE A 142 2.55 -1.77 18.73
C PHE A 142 1.98 -0.48 19.33
N MET A 143 1.47 0.42 18.48
CA MET A 143 0.86 1.68 18.90
C MET A 143 -0.68 1.53 18.98
N CYS A 144 -1.39 2.65 18.82
CA CYS A 144 -2.84 2.66 18.70
C CYS A 144 -3.30 2.01 17.38
N PRO A 145 -4.35 1.15 17.39
CA PRO A 145 -4.94 0.59 16.17
C PRO A 145 -5.39 1.65 15.15
N GLU A 146 -5.76 2.84 15.62
CA GLU A 146 -6.16 3.96 14.78
C GLU A 146 -5.00 4.49 13.93
N PHE A 147 -3.75 4.33 14.37
CA PHE A 147 -2.58 4.79 13.60
C PHE A 147 -2.33 3.88 12.40
N ILE A 148 -2.30 2.56 12.61
CA ILE A 148 -2.13 1.60 11.51
C ILE A 148 -3.34 1.64 10.56
N GLN A 149 -4.55 1.83 11.09
CA GLN A 149 -5.73 2.05 10.27
C GLN A 149 -5.61 3.34 9.43
N SER A 150 -5.16 4.45 10.03
CA SER A 150 -4.95 5.71 9.29
C SER A 150 -3.88 5.57 8.21
N PHE A 151 -2.81 4.82 8.47
CA PHE A 151 -1.78 4.50 7.49
C PHE A 151 -2.34 3.69 6.32
N ILE A 152 -3.15 2.66 6.58
CA ILE A 152 -3.84 1.90 5.52
C ILE A 152 -4.85 2.77 4.77
N GLY A 153 -5.58 3.64 5.47
CA GLY A 153 -6.44 4.65 4.85
C GLY A 153 -5.67 5.58 3.91
N GLY A 154 -4.46 5.97 4.28
CA GLY A 154 -3.56 6.75 3.42
C GLY A 154 -3.10 5.98 2.19
N MET A 155 -2.75 4.70 2.35
CA MET A 155 -2.36 3.82 1.25
C MET A 155 -3.49 3.68 0.22
N THR A 156 -4.72 3.42 0.67
CA THR A 156 -5.90 3.34 -0.21
C THR A 156 -6.27 4.70 -0.82
N ALA A 157 -6.14 5.80 -0.06
CA ALA A 157 -6.37 7.15 -0.55
C ALA A 157 -5.44 7.52 -1.69
N SER A 158 -4.19 7.04 -1.66
CA SER A 158 -3.21 7.31 -2.71
C SER A 158 -3.68 6.84 -4.10
N GLY A 159 -4.41 5.73 -4.17
CA GLY A 159 -4.98 5.21 -5.41
C GLY A 159 -6.11 6.09 -5.93
N ALA A 160 -7.01 6.53 -5.02
CA ALA A 160 -8.10 7.43 -5.37
C ALA A 160 -7.58 8.81 -5.83
N VAL A 161 -6.54 9.33 -5.15
CA VAL A 161 -5.85 10.57 -5.55
C VAL A 161 -5.20 10.40 -6.92
N ALA A 162 -4.48 9.29 -7.17
CA ALA A 162 -3.86 9.05 -8.47
C ALA A 162 -4.89 8.98 -9.62
N CYS A 163 -5.99 8.25 -9.41
CA CYS A 163 -7.09 8.19 -10.37
C CYS A 163 -7.74 9.56 -10.60
N GLY A 164 -8.00 10.33 -9.53
CA GLY A 164 -8.55 11.68 -9.60
C GLY A 164 -7.65 12.64 -10.37
N LEU A 165 -6.33 12.61 -10.09
CA LEU A 165 -5.32 13.35 -10.84
C LEU A 165 -5.30 12.93 -12.32
N ARG A 166 -5.44 11.63 -12.61
CA ARG A 166 -5.48 11.15 -13.99
C ARG A 166 -6.74 11.59 -14.72
N ILE A 167 -7.91 11.56 -14.08
CA ILE A 167 -9.16 12.08 -14.66
C ILE A 167 -9.01 13.57 -14.94
N PHE A 168 -8.56 14.35 -13.95
CA PHE A 168 -8.35 15.79 -14.08
C PHE A 168 -7.38 16.11 -15.22
N THR A 169 -6.24 15.43 -15.26
CA THR A 169 -5.22 15.68 -16.28
C THR A 169 -5.67 15.22 -17.65
N LYS A 170 -6.31 14.06 -17.78
CA LYS A 170 -6.84 13.58 -19.06
C LYS A 170 -7.87 14.56 -19.60
N TYR A 171 -8.86 14.96 -18.79
CA TYR A 171 -9.90 15.89 -19.21
C TYR A 171 -9.36 17.27 -19.64
N ASN A 172 -8.46 17.86 -18.85
CA ASN A 172 -7.96 19.20 -19.12
C ASN A 172 -6.89 19.21 -20.22
N PHE A 173 -6.02 18.20 -20.30
CA PHE A 173 -4.89 18.21 -21.22
C PHE A 173 -5.16 17.50 -22.56
N GLU A 174 -6.25 16.75 -22.74
CA GLU A 174 -6.54 15.99 -23.97
C GLU A 174 -6.54 16.86 -25.24
N LYS A 175 -6.96 18.13 -25.13
CA LYS A 175 -7.01 19.08 -26.26
C LYS A 175 -5.67 19.77 -26.58
N TYR A 176 -4.64 19.59 -25.76
CA TYR A 176 -3.36 20.26 -25.92
C TYR A 176 -2.31 19.38 -26.61
N ASN A 177 -1.41 20.01 -27.37
CA ASN A 177 -0.22 19.34 -27.89
C ASN A 177 0.61 18.75 -26.73
N ASN A 178 0.97 17.46 -26.85
CA ASN A 178 1.62 16.67 -25.79
C ASN A 178 0.86 16.66 -24.45
N GLY A 179 -0.47 16.72 -24.50
CA GLY A 179 -1.33 16.74 -23.31
C GLY A 179 -1.09 15.60 -22.32
N LEU A 180 -0.99 14.36 -22.81
CA LEU A 180 -0.74 13.18 -21.98
C LEU A 180 0.57 13.30 -21.18
N ARG A 181 1.63 13.84 -21.80
CA ARG A 181 2.93 14.06 -21.17
C ARG A 181 2.86 15.15 -20.11
N LYS A 182 2.20 16.28 -20.41
CA LYS A 182 2.00 17.37 -19.42
C LYS A 182 1.23 16.87 -18.21
N GLY A 183 0.20 16.06 -18.43
CA GLY A 183 -0.56 15.40 -17.37
C GLY A 183 0.27 14.42 -16.55
N ALA A 184 1.12 13.62 -17.20
CA ALA A 184 2.05 12.71 -16.54
C ALA A 184 3.06 13.48 -15.67
N LEU A 185 3.69 14.52 -16.20
CA LEU A 185 4.63 15.38 -15.47
C LEU A 185 3.98 16.04 -14.24
N LEU A 186 2.75 16.53 -14.37
CA LEU A 186 2.00 17.07 -13.22
C LEU A 186 1.76 16.01 -12.14
N SER A 187 1.35 14.81 -12.54
CA SER A 187 1.08 13.69 -11.62
C SER A 187 2.35 13.21 -10.92
N LEU A 188 3.47 13.15 -11.65
CA LEU A 188 4.79 12.83 -11.08
C LEU A 188 5.28 13.92 -10.12
N ALA A 189 5.10 15.20 -10.46
CA ALA A 189 5.48 16.31 -9.59
C ALA A 189 4.70 16.30 -8.27
N ILE A 190 3.38 16.06 -8.33
CA ILE A 190 2.54 15.93 -7.13
C ILE A 190 2.95 14.71 -6.31
N SER A 191 3.27 13.58 -6.95
CA SER A 191 3.80 12.40 -6.24
C SER A 191 5.07 12.74 -5.48
N THR A 192 6.05 13.38 -6.13
CA THR A 192 7.32 13.78 -5.51
C THR A 192 7.10 14.73 -4.34
N PHE A 193 6.13 15.64 -4.42
CA PHE A 193 5.75 16.50 -3.29
C PHE A 193 5.23 15.69 -2.10
N PHE A 194 4.32 14.73 -2.31
CA PHE A 194 3.82 13.87 -1.24
C PHE A 194 4.92 12.99 -0.62
N GLN A 195 5.90 12.55 -1.43
CA GLN A 195 7.06 11.81 -0.92
C GLN A 195 7.93 12.69 -0.02
N LEU A 196 8.24 13.92 -0.45
CA LEU A 196 8.99 14.88 0.35
C LEU A 196 8.25 15.22 1.65
N LEU A 197 6.95 15.45 1.57
CA LEU A 197 6.11 15.71 2.73
C LEU A 197 6.15 14.54 3.71
N SER A 198 6.04 13.30 3.23
CA SER A 198 6.11 12.09 4.06
C SER A 198 7.47 11.96 4.75
N LEU A 199 8.57 12.25 4.03
CA LEU A 199 9.91 12.27 4.59
C LEU A 199 10.04 13.30 5.72
N ILE A 200 9.60 14.54 5.49
CA ILE A 200 9.66 15.64 6.48
C ILE A 200 8.80 15.29 7.70
N LEU A 201 7.57 14.81 7.49
CA LEU A 201 6.66 14.44 8.56
C LEU A 201 7.23 13.29 9.40
N TYR A 202 7.78 12.24 8.78
CA TYR A 202 8.37 11.12 9.51
C TYR A 202 9.61 11.57 10.31
N ALA A 203 10.51 12.32 9.67
CA ALA A 203 11.78 12.73 10.26
C ALA A 203 11.59 13.68 11.46
N PHE A 204 10.79 14.74 11.27
CA PHE A 204 10.77 15.88 12.19
C PHE A 204 9.55 15.92 13.11
N TYR A 205 8.39 15.42 12.68
CA TYR A 205 7.13 15.58 13.42
C TYR A 205 6.69 14.28 14.11
N PHE A 206 6.62 13.18 13.37
CA PHE A 206 6.14 11.88 13.88
C PHE A 206 6.95 11.42 15.09
N SER A 207 8.29 11.52 15.00
CA SER A 207 9.20 11.12 16.08
C SER A 207 9.11 12.00 17.34
N LYS A 208 8.57 13.21 17.22
CA LYS A 208 8.49 14.18 18.33
C LYS A 208 7.18 14.11 19.11
N LEU A 209 6.13 13.47 18.55
CA LEU A 209 4.84 13.31 19.22
C LEU A 209 4.99 12.57 20.56
N SER A 210 4.39 13.11 21.61
CA SER A 210 4.42 12.54 22.97
C SER A 210 3.89 11.10 22.99
N ILE A 211 2.76 10.85 22.32
CA ILE A 211 2.16 9.52 22.19
C ILE A 211 3.10 8.51 21.50
N VAL A 212 3.81 8.94 20.46
CA VAL A 212 4.77 8.07 19.73
C VAL A 212 5.99 7.77 20.61
N LYS A 213 6.51 8.77 21.34
CA LYS A 213 7.58 8.56 22.32
C LYS A 213 7.17 7.57 23.41
N TYR A 214 5.96 7.72 23.94
CA TYR A 214 5.40 6.80 24.94
C TYR A 214 5.41 5.35 24.44
N TYR A 215 4.83 5.07 23.26
CA TYR A 215 4.79 3.71 22.72
C TYR A 215 6.18 3.14 22.39
N ARG A 216 7.10 3.97 21.89
CA ARG A 216 8.48 3.54 21.65
C ARG A 216 9.21 3.19 22.95
N SER A 217 9.06 3.99 24.00
CA SER A 217 9.64 3.70 25.31
C SER A 217 9.01 2.44 25.94
N LYS A 218 7.69 2.25 25.80
CA LYS A 218 7.00 1.03 26.23
C LYS A 218 7.55 -0.20 25.51
N ALA A 219 7.66 -0.16 24.18
CA ALA A 219 8.22 -1.27 23.41
C ALA A 219 9.68 -1.57 23.80
N ALA A 220 10.49 -0.54 24.05
CA ALA A 220 11.86 -0.72 24.56
C ALA A 220 11.88 -1.40 25.93
N SER A 221 10.94 -1.07 26.83
CA SER A 221 10.83 -1.70 28.16
C SER A 221 10.41 -3.17 28.12
N GLU A 222 9.73 -3.57 27.04
CA GLU A 222 9.32 -4.95 26.78
C GLU A 222 10.38 -5.73 25.97
N GLY A 223 11.60 -5.20 25.86
CA GLY A 223 12.76 -5.89 25.27
C GLY A 223 12.90 -5.73 23.75
N ALA A 224 12.20 -4.80 23.10
CA ALA A 224 12.34 -4.55 21.67
C ALA A 224 13.69 -3.89 21.34
N LYS A 225 14.70 -4.70 20.99
CA LYS A 225 16.08 -4.29 20.66
C LYS A 225 16.16 -3.14 19.66
N THR A 226 15.22 -3.12 18.72
CA THR A 226 15.05 -2.10 17.67
C THR A 226 14.92 -0.67 18.20
N TYR A 227 14.46 -0.49 19.44
CA TYR A 227 14.19 0.82 20.05
C TYR A 227 15.05 1.14 21.28
N ILE A 228 15.86 0.20 21.77
CA ILE A 228 16.73 0.37 22.97
C ILE A 228 17.80 1.47 22.75
N GLN A 229 18.26 1.68 21.51
CA GLN A 229 19.27 2.70 21.19
C GLN A 229 18.74 4.15 21.16
N ASN A 230 17.43 4.36 21.21
CA ASN A 230 16.81 5.71 21.13
C ASN A 230 16.43 6.29 22.50
N VAL A 231 16.83 5.64 23.60
CA VAL A 231 16.52 6.03 24.98
C VAL A 231 17.78 6.60 25.65
N ASP A 232 17.64 7.69 26.42
CA ASP A 232 18.74 8.34 27.14
C ASP A 232 19.53 7.34 28.01
N THR A 233 20.85 7.50 28.04
CA THR A 233 21.85 6.60 28.65
C THR A 233 21.57 6.28 30.13
N ASN A 234 20.91 7.20 30.86
CA ASN A 234 20.58 7.02 32.28
C ASN A 234 19.44 6.03 32.53
N GLN A 235 18.62 5.70 31.52
CA GLN A 235 17.58 4.66 31.63
C GLN A 235 18.08 3.27 31.20
N GLN A 236 19.23 3.16 30.51
CA GLN A 236 19.72 1.88 30.00
C GLN A 236 20.00 0.84 31.09
N VAL A 237 20.41 1.26 32.29
CA VAL A 237 20.82 0.36 33.38
C VAL A 237 19.63 -0.40 34.00
N GLY A 238 18.40 0.15 33.92
CA GLY A 238 17.18 -0.51 34.43
C GLY A 238 16.51 -1.47 33.44
N PHE A 239 16.74 -1.30 32.14
CA PHE A 239 16.03 -2.05 31.08
C PHE A 239 16.64 -3.42 30.79
N VAL A 240 17.93 -3.61 31.07
CA VAL A 240 18.64 -4.88 30.84
C VAL A 240 18.17 -5.99 31.79
N ALA A 241 17.54 -5.63 32.92
CA ALA A 241 17.11 -6.59 33.94
C ALA A 241 15.82 -7.37 33.59
N ASN A 242 15.00 -6.92 32.63
CA ASN A 242 13.72 -7.54 32.26
C ASN A 242 13.76 -8.15 30.86
N GLN A 243 14.78 -8.96 30.59
CA GLN A 243 14.87 -9.75 29.37
C GLN A 243 13.91 -10.95 29.46
N GLN A 244 12.60 -10.69 29.39
CA GLN A 244 11.59 -11.74 29.30
C GLN A 244 11.57 -12.30 27.86
N ASP A 245 11.70 -13.62 27.74
CA ASP A 245 11.63 -14.34 26.48
C ASP A 245 10.32 -14.05 25.73
N GLY A 246 10.41 -13.32 24.62
CA GLY A 246 9.32 -13.12 23.66
C GLY A 246 9.10 -14.36 22.79
N LEU A 247 7.90 -14.50 22.24
CA LEU A 247 7.55 -15.60 21.34
C LEU A 247 8.48 -15.61 20.11
N SER A 248 8.96 -16.81 19.74
CA SER A 248 9.72 -16.98 18.49
C SER A 248 8.85 -16.66 17.28
N HIS A 249 9.46 -16.13 16.21
CA HIS A 249 8.82 -15.86 14.92
C HIS A 249 8.01 -17.05 14.39
N LYS A 250 8.49 -18.29 14.62
CA LYS A 250 7.77 -19.51 14.22
C LYS A 250 6.45 -19.69 14.98
N LYS A 251 6.43 -19.38 16.28
CA LYS A 251 5.25 -19.53 17.11
C LYS A 251 4.22 -18.44 16.79
N LEU A 252 4.67 -17.18 16.63
CA LEU A 252 3.84 -16.09 16.14
C LEU A 252 3.19 -16.40 14.79
N PHE A 253 3.96 -17.03 13.88
CA PHE A 253 3.45 -17.47 12.59
C PHE A 253 2.32 -18.50 12.74
N ILE A 254 2.55 -19.56 13.53
CA ILE A 254 1.58 -20.65 13.72
C ILE A 254 0.29 -20.15 14.39
N GLU A 255 0.38 -19.28 15.40
CA GLU A 255 -0.79 -18.75 16.12
C GLU A 255 -1.69 -17.81 15.28
N ASN A 256 -1.15 -17.27 14.18
CA ASN A 256 -1.84 -16.30 13.32
C ASN A 256 -1.86 -16.72 11.84
N ILE A 257 -1.62 -18.00 11.55
CA ILE A 257 -1.54 -18.53 10.18
C ILE A 257 -2.84 -18.30 9.39
N ASP A 258 -3.99 -18.35 10.06
CA ASP A 258 -5.29 -18.03 9.51
C ASP A 258 -5.37 -16.58 9.02
N TYR A 259 -4.90 -15.62 9.81
CA TYR A 259 -4.86 -14.21 9.42
C TYR A 259 -3.88 -13.94 8.27
N PHE A 260 -2.72 -14.60 8.28
CA PHE A 260 -1.76 -14.51 7.18
C PHE A 260 -2.33 -15.10 5.89
N ALA A 261 -3.04 -16.23 5.97
CA ALA A 261 -3.74 -16.80 4.83
C ALA A 261 -4.87 -15.87 4.34
N ILE A 262 -5.64 -15.26 5.26
CA ILE A 262 -6.70 -14.30 4.94
C ILE A 262 -6.16 -13.11 4.15
N ILE A 263 -5.07 -12.47 4.61
CA ILE A 263 -4.50 -11.32 3.90
C ILE A 263 -3.88 -11.74 2.57
N PHE A 264 -3.18 -12.88 2.54
CA PHE A 264 -2.61 -13.44 1.32
C PHE A 264 -3.70 -13.69 0.27
N MET A 265 -4.73 -14.47 0.60
CA MET A 265 -5.84 -14.79 -0.31
C MET A 265 -6.59 -13.53 -0.76
N THR A 266 -6.75 -12.56 0.14
CA THR A 266 -7.39 -11.27 -0.16
C THR A 266 -6.69 -10.58 -1.32
N TYR A 267 -5.37 -10.47 -1.28
CA TYR A 267 -4.59 -9.81 -2.32
C TYR A 267 -4.34 -10.71 -3.54
N VAL A 268 -4.24 -12.03 -3.38
CA VAL A 268 -4.24 -12.97 -4.52
C VAL A 268 -5.46 -12.75 -5.39
N LEU A 269 -6.65 -12.79 -4.78
CA LEU A 269 -7.90 -12.60 -5.49
C LEU A 269 -7.97 -11.21 -6.14
N THR A 270 -7.78 -10.15 -5.35
CA THR A 270 -7.90 -8.78 -5.84
C THR A 270 -6.99 -8.54 -7.04
N LEU A 271 -5.71 -8.91 -6.94
CA LEU A 271 -4.72 -8.62 -7.98
C LEU A 271 -4.80 -9.60 -9.16
N SER A 272 -5.38 -10.79 -8.96
CA SER A 272 -5.72 -11.68 -10.08
C SER A 272 -6.83 -11.11 -10.94
N ILE A 273 -7.75 -10.33 -10.37
CA ILE A 273 -8.83 -9.67 -11.12
C ILE A 273 -8.35 -8.31 -11.62
N MET A 274 -7.89 -7.41 -10.76
CA MET A 274 -7.48 -6.06 -11.16
C MET A 274 -5.99 -5.84 -10.91
N PRO A 275 -5.16 -5.53 -11.93
CA PRO A 275 -5.54 -5.03 -13.25
C PRO A 275 -5.67 -6.10 -14.34
N GLY A 276 -5.43 -7.39 -14.06
CA GLY A 276 -5.41 -8.45 -15.10
C GLY A 276 -6.61 -8.42 -16.05
N PHE A 277 -7.81 -8.32 -15.49
CA PHE A 277 -9.09 -8.19 -16.17
C PHE A 277 -9.27 -6.85 -16.92
N LEU A 278 -8.63 -5.76 -16.47
CA LEU A 278 -8.68 -4.46 -17.18
C LEU A 278 -7.97 -4.51 -18.53
N TYR A 279 -7.03 -5.43 -18.70
CA TYR A 279 -6.32 -5.65 -19.96
C TYR A 279 -7.04 -6.66 -20.86
N GLU A 280 -8.05 -7.35 -20.33
CA GLU A 280 -8.95 -8.13 -21.15
C GLU A 280 -9.88 -7.13 -21.86
N ASP A 281 -9.69 -6.98 -23.17
CA ASP A 281 -10.55 -6.17 -24.02
C ASP A 281 -11.96 -6.78 -23.99
N THR A 282 -12.73 -6.34 -22.99
CA THR A 282 -14.07 -6.82 -22.63
C THR A 282 -15.13 -6.44 -23.67
N GLY A 283 -14.69 -5.93 -24.81
CA GLY A 283 -15.47 -5.62 -25.99
C GLY A 283 -15.67 -4.11 -26.16
N ILE A 284 -16.64 -3.76 -26.99
CA ILE A 284 -16.94 -2.36 -27.30
C ILE A 284 -17.77 -1.77 -26.16
N HIS A 285 -17.16 -0.91 -25.35
CA HIS A 285 -17.85 -0.19 -24.28
C HIS A 285 -18.16 1.25 -24.67
N LYS A 286 -19.28 1.80 -24.16
CA LYS A 286 -19.67 3.19 -24.42
C LYS A 286 -18.66 4.20 -23.86
N LEU A 287 -17.90 3.80 -22.83
CA LEU A 287 -16.87 4.63 -22.19
C LEU A 287 -15.55 4.71 -22.98
N GLY A 288 -15.34 3.88 -24.00
CA GLY A 288 -14.12 3.90 -24.83
C GLY A 288 -12.83 3.91 -24.00
N THR A 289 -11.92 4.84 -24.30
CA THR A 289 -10.61 4.95 -23.59
C THR A 289 -10.74 5.39 -22.12
N TRP A 290 -11.92 5.78 -21.66
CA TRP A 290 -12.17 6.12 -20.25
C TRP A 290 -12.52 4.89 -19.41
N TYR A 291 -12.89 3.78 -20.04
CA TYR A 291 -13.37 2.60 -19.34
C TYR A 291 -12.38 2.06 -18.28
N PRO A 292 -11.09 1.82 -18.58
CA PRO A 292 -10.15 1.33 -17.57
C PRO A 292 -9.95 2.32 -16.42
N LEU A 293 -9.94 3.63 -16.75
CA LEU A 293 -9.78 4.69 -15.76
C LEU A 293 -10.98 4.77 -14.81
N VAL A 294 -12.21 4.60 -15.33
CA VAL A 294 -13.42 4.56 -14.50
C VAL A 294 -13.40 3.35 -13.58
N LEU A 295 -13.05 2.16 -14.07
CA LEU A 295 -12.99 0.96 -13.24
C LEU A 295 -11.94 1.11 -12.12
N MET A 296 -10.72 1.54 -12.43
CA MET A 296 -9.69 1.82 -11.42
C MET A 296 -10.17 2.87 -10.41
N THR A 297 -10.88 3.91 -10.85
CA THR A 297 -11.42 4.95 -9.96
C THR A 297 -12.45 4.37 -9.00
N MET A 298 -13.40 3.58 -9.51
CA MET A 298 -14.48 2.99 -8.71
C MET A 298 -13.95 1.96 -7.72
N TYR A 299 -12.93 1.20 -8.09
CA TYR A 299 -12.19 0.35 -7.15
C TYR A 299 -11.58 1.19 -6.02
N ASN A 300 -10.75 2.17 -6.36
CA ASN A 300 -9.94 2.89 -5.37
C ASN A 300 -10.80 3.76 -4.44
N ILE A 301 -11.91 4.33 -4.92
CA ILE A 301 -12.86 5.05 -4.06
C ILE A 301 -13.51 4.10 -3.05
N MET A 302 -13.95 2.92 -3.49
CA MET A 302 -14.57 1.95 -2.59
C MET A 302 -13.57 1.31 -1.62
N ASP A 303 -12.34 1.05 -2.07
CA ASP A 303 -11.23 0.61 -1.24
C ASP A 303 -10.92 1.64 -0.14
N LEU A 304 -10.89 2.93 -0.49
CA LEU A 304 -10.76 4.03 0.47
C LEU A 304 -11.91 4.09 1.47
N ILE A 305 -13.17 4.12 1.01
CA ILE A 305 -14.35 4.15 1.89
C ILE A 305 -14.32 2.97 2.86
N SER A 306 -13.97 1.79 2.37
CA SER A 306 -13.94 0.57 3.15
C SER A 306 -12.91 0.56 4.28
N SER A 307 -11.80 1.28 4.10
CA SER A 307 -10.74 1.40 5.12
C SER A 307 -11.22 2.12 6.40
N TYR A 308 -12.32 2.88 6.31
CA TYR A 308 -12.93 3.60 7.44
C TYR A 308 -14.16 2.92 8.02
N ILE A 309 -14.78 1.95 7.32
CA ILE A 309 -15.93 1.19 7.85
C ILE A 309 -15.63 0.59 9.24
N PRO A 310 -14.44 -0.01 9.50
CA PRO A 310 -14.10 -0.56 10.81
C PRO A 310 -14.03 0.45 11.96
N LEU A 311 -14.07 1.77 11.71
CA LEU A 311 -14.23 2.76 12.78
C LEU A 311 -15.60 2.66 13.45
N ILE A 312 -16.62 2.22 12.72
CA ILE A 312 -17.94 1.96 13.25
C ILE A 312 -17.91 0.59 13.93
N LYS A 313 -17.83 0.58 15.27
CA LYS A 313 -17.60 -0.63 16.06
C LYS A 313 -18.55 -1.80 15.75
N CYS A 314 -19.82 -1.52 15.45
CA CYS A 314 -20.80 -2.55 15.11
C CYS A 314 -20.57 -3.20 13.74
N LEU A 315 -19.86 -2.52 12.83
CA LEU A 315 -19.50 -3.02 11.51
C LEU A 315 -18.09 -3.60 11.47
N LYS A 316 -17.32 -3.52 12.55
CA LYS A 316 -15.96 -4.05 12.60
C LYS A 316 -15.99 -5.57 12.81
N LEU A 317 -15.43 -6.32 11.86
CA LEU A 317 -15.34 -7.76 11.96
C LEU A 317 -14.06 -8.17 12.68
N GLU A 318 -14.20 -8.56 13.95
CA GLU A 318 -13.08 -9.07 14.77
C GLU A 318 -13.06 -10.61 14.87
N SER A 319 -14.11 -11.29 14.37
CA SER A 319 -14.22 -12.75 14.39
C SER A 319 -13.28 -13.39 13.38
N ARG A 320 -12.36 -14.25 13.84
CA ARG A 320 -11.46 -15.09 13.01
C ARG A 320 -12.25 -15.86 11.94
N LYS A 321 -13.32 -16.56 12.35
CA LYS A 321 -14.17 -17.34 11.43
C LYS A 321 -14.90 -16.43 10.44
N GLY A 322 -15.38 -15.28 10.91
CA GLY A 322 -16.06 -14.31 10.06
C GLY A 322 -15.15 -13.78 8.96
N LEU A 323 -13.91 -13.39 9.31
CA LEU A 323 -12.91 -12.94 8.34
C LEU A 323 -12.57 -14.02 7.32
N LEU A 324 -12.38 -15.27 7.77
CA LEU A 324 -12.12 -16.40 6.87
C LEU A 324 -13.28 -16.62 5.89
N VAL A 325 -14.52 -16.70 6.39
CA VAL A 325 -15.71 -16.88 5.55
C VAL A 325 -15.87 -15.72 4.55
N THR A 326 -15.61 -14.49 5.00
CA THR A 326 -15.66 -13.29 4.15
C THR A 326 -14.60 -13.37 3.04
N THR A 327 -13.37 -13.76 3.34
CA THR A 327 -12.32 -13.90 2.32
C THR A 327 -12.60 -15.05 1.36
N LEU A 328 -13.10 -16.19 1.83
CA LEU A 328 -13.45 -17.32 0.97
C LEU A 328 -14.63 -16.99 0.06
N SER A 329 -15.65 -16.29 0.56
CA SER A 329 -16.81 -15.90 -0.27
C SER A 329 -16.41 -14.94 -1.40
N ARG A 330 -15.38 -14.11 -1.21
CA ARG A 330 -14.87 -13.23 -2.28
C ARG A 330 -14.39 -14.01 -3.51
N PHE A 331 -13.99 -15.28 -3.41
CA PHE A 331 -13.61 -16.08 -4.59
C PHE A 331 -14.78 -16.30 -5.56
N LEU A 332 -16.05 -16.15 -5.13
CA LEU A 332 -17.21 -16.12 -6.02
C LEU A 332 -17.18 -14.93 -6.99
N LEU A 333 -16.34 -13.92 -6.73
CA LEU A 333 -16.14 -12.81 -7.66
C LEU A 333 -15.46 -13.29 -8.95
N VAL A 334 -14.54 -14.26 -8.92
CA VAL A 334 -13.86 -14.74 -10.14
C VAL A 334 -14.86 -15.19 -11.22
N PRO A 335 -15.79 -16.14 -10.95
CA PRO A 335 -16.81 -16.50 -11.93
C PRO A 335 -17.75 -15.33 -12.23
N ALA A 336 -18.10 -14.48 -11.25
CA ALA A 336 -18.98 -13.33 -11.50
C ALA A 336 -18.37 -12.33 -12.50
N PHE A 337 -17.07 -12.04 -12.39
CA PHE A 337 -16.32 -11.21 -13.34
C PHE A 337 -16.28 -11.87 -14.71
N TYR A 338 -15.97 -13.17 -14.79
CA TYR A 338 -15.97 -13.92 -16.05
C TYR A 338 -17.34 -13.90 -16.77
N PHE A 339 -18.44 -14.15 -16.04
CA PHE A 339 -19.79 -14.09 -16.61
C PHE A 339 -20.15 -12.67 -17.05
N THR A 340 -19.82 -11.67 -16.24
CA THR A 340 -20.13 -10.26 -16.56
C THR A 340 -19.31 -9.76 -17.75
N ALA A 341 -18.07 -10.23 -17.92
CA ALA A 341 -17.24 -9.94 -19.09
C ALA A 341 -17.91 -10.35 -20.40
N LYS A 342 -18.60 -11.51 -20.38
CA LYS A 342 -19.16 -12.13 -21.58
C LYS A 342 -20.61 -11.70 -21.85
N TYR A 343 -21.39 -11.46 -20.81
CA TYR A 343 -22.84 -11.25 -20.92
C TYR A 343 -23.34 -9.98 -20.25
N GLY A 344 -22.52 -9.36 -19.39
CA GLY A 344 -22.89 -8.19 -18.61
C GLY A 344 -22.59 -6.88 -19.34
N ASP A 345 -23.24 -5.82 -18.90
CA ASP A 345 -22.93 -4.47 -19.35
C ASP A 345 -21.80 -3.82 -18.52
N GLN A 346 -21.36 -2.63 -18.96
CA GLN A 346 -20.36 -1.84 -18.25
C GLN A 346 -20.78 -1.45 -16.81
N GLY A 347 -22.09 -1.36 -16.53
CA GLY A 347 -22.61 -1.01 -15.21
C GLY A 347 -22.43 -2.14 -14.21
N TRP A 348 -22.72 -3.37 -14.60
CA TRP A 348 -22.43 -4.57 -13.79
C TRP A 348 -20.95 -4.71 -13.50
N MET A 349 -20.08 -4.40 -14.48
CA MET A 349 -18.64 -4.43 -14.26
C MET A 349 -18.20 -3.40 -13.22
N ILE A 350 -18.71 -2.16 -13.33
CA ILE A 350 -18.46 -1.11 -12.35
C ILE A 350 -18.90 -1.56 -10.94
N LEU A 351 -20.08 -2.17 -10.82
CA LEU A 351 -20.58 -2.68 -9.54
C LEU A 351 -19.67 -3.75 -8.95
N LEU A 352 -19.24 -4.74 -9.74
CA LEU A 352 -18.34 -5.80 -9.28
C LEU A 352 -16.98 -5.26 -8.85
N VAL A 353 -16.41 -4.31 -9.61
CA VAL A 353 -15.14 -3.66 -9.27
C VAL A 353 -15.28 -2.81 -8.00
N SER A 354 -16.39 -2.10 -7.84
CA SER A 354 -16.71 -1.39 -6.60
C SER A 354 -16.79 -2.32 -5.40
N TYR A 355 -17.47 -3.46 -5.52
CA TYR A 355 -17.57 -4.45 -4.45
C TYR A 355 -16.21 -5.12 -4.16
N LEU A 356 -15.39 -5.34 -5.19
CA LEU A 356 -14.03 -5.85 -5.04
C LEU A 356 -13.17 -4.90 -4.19
N GLY A 357 -13.21 -3.59 -4.48
CA GLY A 357 -12.54 -2.56 -3.69
C GLY A 357 -13.09 -2.48 -2.27
N LEU A 358 -14.41 -2.44 -2.13
CA LEU A 358 -15.08 -2.37 -0.82
C LEU A 358 -14.67 -3.51 0.11
N THR A 359 -14.61 -4.74 -0.41
CA THR A 359 -14.23 -5.91 0.40
C THR A 359 -12.72 -5.99 0.65
N ASN A 360 -11.90 -5.47 -0.27
CA ASN A 360 -10.44 -5.49 -0.15
C ASN A 360 -9.94 -4.65 1.04
N GLY A 361 -10.29 -3.37 1.09
CA GLY A 361 -9.83 -2.47 2.14
C GLY A 361 -10.45 -2.79 3.49
N TYR A 362 -11.73 -3.20 3.51
CA TYR A 362 -12.43 -3.62 4.72
C TYR A 362 -11.72 -4.79 5.43
N VAL A 363 -11.46 -5.89 4.69
CA VAL A 363 -10.78 -7.07 5.25
C VAL A 363 -9.36 -6.70 5.69
N THR A 364 -8.64 -5.92 4.88
CA THR A 364 -7.28 -5.47 5.19
C THR A 364 -7.21 -4.74 6.53
N VAL A 365 -8.05 -3.73 6.73
CA VAL A 365 -8.07 -2.96 7.99
C VAL A 365 -8.50 -3.81 9.18
N CYS A 366 -9.49 -4.70 9.00
CA CYS A 366 -9.91 -5.60 10.08
C CYS A 366 -8.74 -6.49 10.54
N VAL A 367 -8.01 -7.10 9.61
CA VAL A 367 -6.86 -7.95 9.95
C VAL A 367 -5.75 -7.16 10.63
N TYR A 368 -5.31 -6.04 10.02
CA TYR A 368 -4.20 -5.25 10.55
C TYR A 368 -4.46 -4.62 11.92
N THR A 369 -5.73 -4.35 12.27
CA THR A 369 -6.10 -3.79 13.58
C THR A 369 -6.40 -4.85 14.64
N VAL A 370 -6.58 -6.12 14.26
CA VAL A 370 -6.92 -7.22 15.18
C VAL A 370 -5.68 -8.06 15.52
N VAL A 371 -4.86 -8.42 14.54
CA VAL A 371 -3.74 -9.36 14.72
C VAL A 371 -2.74 -8.93 15.79
N PRO A 372 -2.27 -7.66 15.85
CA PRO A 372 -1.29 -7.26 16.86
C PRO A 372 -1.87 -7.20 18.29
N LYS A 373 -3.20 -7.21 18.48
CA LYS A 373 -3.79 -7.05 19.82
C LYS A 373 -3.44 -8.25 20.71
N GLY A 374 -3.01 -7.96 21.94
CA GLY A 374 -2.72 -8.98 22.95
C GLY A 374 -1.28 -9.51 22.97
N TYR A 375 -0.43 -9.06 22.03
CA TYR A 375 0.99 -9.39 21.98
C TYR A 375 1.86 -8.28 22.60
N LYS A 376 3.12 -8.59 22.93
CA LYS A 376 4.10 -7.61 23.41
C LYS A 376 4.60 -6.72 22.27
N GLY A 377 5.18 -5.56 22.56
CA GLY A 377 5.59 -4.57 21.56
C GLY A 377 6.57 -5.11 20.50
N SER A 378 7.51 -5.97 20.89
CA SER A 378 8.44 -6.64 19.95
C SER A 378 7.72 -7.62 19.01
N GLU A 379 6.78 -8.40 19.56
CA GLU A 379 5.96 -9.36 18.82
C GLU A 379 4.98 -8.64 17.90
N GLN A 380 4.38 -7.53 18.33
CA GLN A 380 3.52 -6.67 17.53
C GLN A 380 4.27 -6.09 16.33
N ASN A 381 5.51 -5.61 16.52
CA ASN A 381 6.36 -5.15 15.42
C ASN A 381 6.63 -6.26 14.40
N ALA A 382 6.96 -7.47 14.88
CA ALA A 382 7.17 -8.63 14.03
C ALA A 382 5.90 -9.02 13.27
N LEU A 383 4.73 -9.04 13.93
CA LEU A 383 3.43 -9.32 13.30
C LEU A 383 3.09 -8.31 12.21
N GLY A 384 3.33 -7.00 12.44
CA GLY A 384 3.11 -5.98 11.41
C GLY A 384 4.00 -6.17 10.17
N ASN A 385 5.26 -6.59 10.36
CA ASN A 385 6.16 -6.95 9.26
C ASN A 385 5.71 -8.23 8.53
N MET A 386 5.29 -9.26 9.26
CA MET A 386 4.77 -10.50 8.68
C MET A 386 3.49 -10.25 7.87
N LEU A 387 2.57 -9.42 8.37
CA LEU A 387 1.38 -9.04 7.63
C LEU A 387 1.74 -8.37 6.30
N ALA A 388 2.69 -7.44 6.30
CA ALA A 388 3.18 -6.81 5.09
C ALA A 388 3.82 -7.82 4.11
N LEU A 389 4.59 -8.78 4.63
CA LEU A 389 5.16 -9.87 3.82
C LEU A 389 4.08 -10.71 3.13
N TRP A 390 3.07 -11.15 3.88
CA TRP A 390 1.99 -11.99 3.33
C TRP A 390 1.07 -11.24 2.38
N LEU A 391 0.83 -9.95 2.65
CA LEU A 391 0.17 -9.04 1.71
C LEU A 391 0.95 -8.97 0.39
N LEU A 392 2.25 -8.67 0.43
CA LEU A 392 3.08 -8.55 -0.78
C LEU A 392 3.28 -9.88 -1.51
N SER A 393 3.29 -10.99 -0.78
CA SER A 393 3.27 -12.34 -1.36
C SER A 393 1.96 -12.58 -2.11
N GLY A 394 0.83 -12.18 -1.53
CA GLY A 394 -0.47 -12.26 -2.17
C GLY A 394 -0.57 -11.37 -3.41
N VAL A 395 -0.03 -10.15 -3.36
CA VAL A 395 0.09 -9.26 -4.53
C VAL A 395 0.91 -9.93 -5.63
N PHE A 396 2.06 -10.54 -5.31
CA PHE A 396 2.90 -11.21 -6.31
C PHE A 396 2.17 -12.36 -7.00
N VAL A 397 1.61 -13.27 -6.22
CA VAL A 397 0.87 -14.42 -6.76
C VAL A 397 -0.37 -13.95 -7.54
N GLY A 398 -1.11 -12.98 -7.01
CA GLY A 398 -2.26 -12.38 -7.67
C GLY A 398 -1.91 -11.76 -9.02
N VAL A 399 -0.85 -10.96 -9.08
CA VAL A 399 -0.35 -10.38 -10.34
C VAL A 399 -0.04 -11.49 -11.34
N VAL A 400 0.68 -12.55 -10.95
CA VAL A 400 1.01 -13.68 -11.84
C VAL A 400 -0.25 -14.39 -12.33
N LEU A 401 -1.21 -14.67 -11.43
CA LEU A 401 -2.50 -15.27 -11.81
C LEU A 401 -3.34 -14.36 -12.70
N GLY A 402 -3.18 -13.04 -12.60
CA GLY A 402 -3.83 -12.07 -13.47
C GLY A 402 -3.50 -12.26 -14.96
N TRP A 403 -2.37 -12.91 -15.28
CA TRP A 403 -2.02 -13.26 -16.66
C TRP A 403 -2.86 -14.39 -17.21
N LEU A 404 -3.50 -15.21 -16.38
CA LEU A 404 -4.34 -16.31 -16.85
C LEU A 404 -5.55 -15.79 -17.65
N TRP A 405 -6.02 -14.57 -17.37
CA TRP A 405 -7.05 -13.90 -18.18
C TRP A 405 -6.60 -13.63 -19.62
N LEU A 406 -5.30 -13.52 -19.87
CA LEU A 406 -4.76 -13.30 -21.22
C LEU A 406 -4.66 -14.60 -22.04
N ILE A 407 -4.57 -15.77 -21.38
CA ILE A 407 -4.28 -17.05 -22.03
C ILE A 407 -5.46 -17.57 -22.88
N GLY A 408 -6.68 -17.07 -22.66
CA GLY A 408 -7.87 -17.45 -23.44
C GLY A 408 -8.10 -16.66 -24.74
N ASN A 409 -7.34 -15.59 -24.99
CA ASN A 409 -7.61 -14.60 -26.04
C ASN A 409 -6.62 -14.64 -27.23
N SER A 410 -5.80 -15.69 -27.35
CA SER A 410 -4.88 -15.92 -28.48
C SER A 410 -5.57 -16.39 -29.77
N VAL A 411 -6.87 -16.11 -29.95
CA VAL A 411 -7.50 -16.14 -31.26
C VAL A 411 -7.44 -14.72 -31.82
N PRO A 412 -6.73 -14.47 -32.94
CA PRO A 412 -6.69 -13.15 -33.54
C PRO A 412 -8.12 -12.75 -33.92
N LYS A 413 -8.68 -11.75 -33.23
CA LYS A 413 -9.87 -11.05 -33.72
C LYS A 413 -9.41 -10.28 -34.95
N THR A 414 -9.70 -10.84 -36.12
CA THR A 414 -9.50 -10.20 -37.42
C THR A 414 -10.09 -8.79 -37.40
N GLN A 415 -9.31 -7.86 -37.98
CA GLN A 415 -9.47 -6.40 -38.05
C GLN A 415 -10.89 -5.88 -38.26
#